data_AF-A0A820J849-F1
#
_entry.id   AF-A0A820J849-F1
#
_cell.length_a   1.000
_cell.length_b   1.000
_cell.length_c   1.000
_cell.angle_alpha   90.00
_cell.angle_beta   90.00
_cell.angle_gamma   90.00
#
_symmetry.space_group_name_H-M   'P 1'
#
loop_
_entity.id
_entity.type
_entity.pdbx_description
1 polymer ?
#
loop_
_entity_poly.entity_id
_entity_poly.type
_entity_poly.pdbx_seq_one_letter_code
_entity_poly.pdbx_strand_id
1 'polypeptide(L)'
;MMLSFLNHFGFTLIVLIITVILLNFSLSIDSELSNDANKIRKKRQINKLSETSSSNLSTASECSYKSLDVTCLSDAFYRTFDGVCNNILNPWWGTTNIPFRRLMRANYADGVFSPRNVSKTGDSLPSPRVISNTCSNEIVNTTERSINSFFTTVAQFIDHDLTSAANGRDDIGEQIHCDCEDTENPF
;
A
#
# COMPACT_ATOMS: atom_id res chain seq x y z
N MET A 1 -67.76 -13.33 9.05
CA MET A 1 -66.78 -14.35 8.61
C MET A 1 -66.04 -13.98 7.32
N MET A 2 -66.53 -13.07 6.45
CA MET A 2 -65.82 -12.71 5.20
C MET A 2 -64.64 -11.72 5.36
N LEU A 3 -64.59 -10.92 6.43
CA LEU A 3 -63.55 -9.89 6.63
C LEU A 3 -62.16 -10.45 7.03
N SER A 4 -62.09 -11.65 7.62
CA SER A 4 -60.83 -12.30 7.98
C SER A 4 -60.12 -12.96 6.78
N PHE A 5 -60.87 -13.38 5.75
CA PHE A 5 -60.30 -13.99 4.55
C PHE A 5 -59.65 -12.97 3.61
N LEU A 6 -60.17 -11.75 3.54
CA LEU A 6 -59.59 -10.65 2.75
C LEU A 6 -58.22 -10.20 3.29
N ASN A 7 -58.00 -10.22 4.61
CA ASN A 7 -56.72 -9.88 5.22
C ASN A 7 -55.63 -10.95 5.00
N HIS A 8 -56.00 -12.23 4.92
CA HIS A 8 -55.04 -13.30 4.68
C HIS A 8 -54.57 -13.34 3.21
N PHE A 9 -55.48 -13.07 2.27
CA PHE A 9 -55.14 -12.89 0.85
C PHE A 9 -54.24 -11.67 0.61
N GLY A 10 -54.48 -10.55 1.30
CA GLY A 10 -53.61 -9.38 1.24
C GLY A 10 -52.20 -9.67 1.77
N PHE A 11 -52.08 -10.36 2.91
CA PHE A 11 -50.79 -10.69 3.50
C PHE A 11 -49.97 -11.67 2.64
N THR A 12 -50.61 -12.71 2.10
CA THR A 12 -49.94 -13.68 1.22
C THR A 12 -49.49 -13.05 -0.11
N LEU A 13 -50.28 -12.12 -0.66
CA LEU A 13 -49.88 -11.34 -1.84
C LEU A 13 -48.69 -10.43 -1.56
N ILE A 14 -48.65 -9.77 -0.40
CA ILE A 14 -47.51 -8.93 0.02
C ILE A 14 -46.24 -9.77 0.20
N VAL A 15 -46.33 -10.94 0.84
CA VAL A 15 -45.19 -11.85 1.02
C VAL A 15 -44.68 -12.37 -0.33
N LEU A 16 -45.57 -12.70 -1.28
CA LEU A 16 -45.19 -13.08 -2.64
C LEU A 16 -44.51 -11.94 -3.40
N ILE A 17 -45.02 -10.70 -3.28
CA ILE A 17 -44.40 -9.54 -3.90
C ILE A 17 -43.00 -9.28 -3.32
N ILE A 18 -42.84 -9.34 -2.00
CA ILE A 18 -41.55 -9.14 -1.33
C ILE A 18 -40.55 -10.23 -1.75
N THR A 19 -40.95 -11.49 -1.77
CA THR A 19 -40.06 -12.60 -2.17
C THR A 19 -39.64 -12.50 -3.64
N VAL A 20 -40.54 -12.11 -4.54
CA VAL A 20 -40.21 -11.85 -5.96
C VAL A 20 -39.26 -10.65 -6.09
N ILE A 21 -39.45 -9.56 -5.35
CA ILE A 21 -38.54 -8.40 -5.37
C ILE A 21 -37.15 -8.81 -4.87
N LEU A 22 -37.06 -9.56 -3.77
CA LEU A 22 -35.77 -10.01 -3.22
C LEU A 22 -35.03 -10.97 -4.16
N LEU A 23 -35.74 -11.87 -4.86
CA LEU A 23 -35.14 -12.75 -5.86
C LEU A 23 -34.63 -11.98 -7.08
N ASN A 24 -35.39 -11.00 -7.59
CA ASN A 24 -34.95 -10.17 -8.70
C ASN A 24 -33.76 -9.27 -8.33
N PHE A 25 -33.75 -8.74 -7.11
CA PHE A 25 -32.64 -7.95 -6.60
C PHE A 25 -31.35 -8.78 -6.46
N SER A 26 -31.47 -10.01 -5.97
CA SER A 26 -30.34 -10.94 -5.84
C SER A 26 -29.73 -11.30 -7.21
N LEU A 27 -30.57 -11.61 -8.20
CA LEU A 27 -30.11 -11.91 -9.57
C LEU A 27 -29.45 -10.69 -10.25
N SER A 28 -29.94 -9.48 -9.97
CA SER A 28 -29.34 -8.25 -10.49
C SER A 28 -27.93 -8.03 -9.94
N ILE A 29 -27.72 -8.28 -8.64
CA ILE A 29 -26.40 -8.15 -7.98
C ILE A 29 -25.39 -9.14 -8.56
N ASP A 30 -25.79 -10.40 -8.76
CA ASP A 30 -24.91 -11.43 -9.33
C ASP A 30 -24.45 -11.07 -10.75
N SER A 31 -25.34 -10.44 -11.53
CA SER A 31 -25.02 -9.99 -12.90
C SER A 31 -24.01 -8.85 -12.92
N GLU A 32 -24.10 -7.88 -11.99
CA GLU A 32 -23.16 -6.76 -11.88
C GLU A 32 -21.79 -7.22 -11.41
N LEU A 33 -21.72 -8.09 -10.39
CA LEU A 33 -20.47 -8.68 -9.90
C LEU A 33 -19.74 -9.50 -10.97
N SER A 34 -20.48 -10.28 -11.77
CA SER A 34 -19.93 -11.04 -12.88
C SER A 34 -19.36 -10.14 -13.99
N ASN A 35 -20.05 -9.04 -14.30
CA ASN A 35 -19.61 -8.07 -15.30
C ASN A 35 -18.34 -7.32 -14.84
N ASP A 36 -18.26 -6.93 -13.57
CA ASP A 36 -17.07 -6.28 -13.02
C ASP A 36 -15.88 -7.23 -12.96
N ALA A 37 -16.08 -8.49 -12.58
CA ALA A 37 -15.04 -9.50 -12.61
C ALA A 37 -14.47 -9.72 -14.03
N ASN A 38 -15.34 -9.77 -15.04
CA ASN A 38 -14.95 -9.90 -16.45
C ASN A 38 -14.20 -8.67 -16.96
N LYS A 39 -14.63 -7.46 -16.57
CA LYS A 39 -13.96 -6.19 -16.89
C LYS A 39 -12.56 -6.13 -16.29
N ILE A 40 -12.39 -6.56 -15.05
CA ILE A 40 -11.08 -6.66 -14.36
C ILE A 40 -10.18 -7.69 -15.06
N ARG A 41 -10.71 -8.87 -15.42
CA ARG A 41 -9.98 -9.91 -16.14
C ARG A 41 -9.47 -9.42 -17.51
N LYS A 42 -10.31 -8.71 -18.27
CA LYS A 42 -9.93 -8.16 -19.59
C LYS A 42 -8.85 -7.07 -19.46
N LYS A 43 -8.93 -6.22 -18.44
CA LYS A 43 -7.91 -5.20 -18.14
C LYS A 43 -6.54 -5.82 -17.80
N ARG A 44 -6.53 -6.94 -17.05
CA ARG A 44 -5.30 -7.70 -16.76
C ARG A 44 -4.65 -8.30 -18.00
N GLN A 45 -5.45 -8.85 -18.93
CA GLN A 45 -4.90 -9.40 -20.18
C GLN A 45 -4.28 -8.31 -21.07
N ILE A 46 -4.90 -7.13 -21.17
CA ILE A 46 -4.37 -6.01 -21.97
C ILE A 46 -3.02 -5.52 -21.40
N ASN A 47 -2.89 -5.38 -20.08
CA ASN A 47 -1.63 -4.98 -19.46
C ASN A 47 -0.51 -6.03 -19.65
N LYS A 48 -0.86 -7.32 -19.66
CA LYS A 48 0.10 -8.41 -19.91
C LYS A 48 0.65 -8.39 -21.34
N LEU A 49 -0.11 -7.89 -22.31
CA LEU A 49 0.36 -7.72 -23.69
C LEU A 49 1.20 -6.44 -23.90
N SER A 50 0.98 -5.37 -23.12
CA SER A 50 1.81 -4.16 -23.24
C SER A 50 3.20 -4.32 -22.62
N GLU A 51 3.37 -5.25 -21.68
CA GLU A 51 4.68 -5.57 -21.08
C GLU A 51 5.60 -6.35 -22.04
N THR A 52 5.10 -6.86 -23.18
CA THR A 52 5.88 -7.69 -24.12
C THR A 52 6.42 -6.95 -25.35
N SER A 53 6.21 -5.63 -25.48
CA SER A 53 6.57 -4.87 -26.70
C SER A 53 7.58 -3.73 -26.47
N SER A 54 8.54 -3.92 -25.57
CA SER A 54 9.69 -3.01 -25.43
C SER A 54 10.97 -3.81 -25.21
N SER A 55 11.27 -4.71 -26.14
CA SER A 55 12.63 -5.21 -26.31
C SER A 55 13.43 -4.18 -27.12
N ASN A 56 14.60 -3.82 -26.59
CA ASN A 56 15.69 -3.04 -27.20
C ASN A 56 15.80 -1.56 -26.79
N LEU A 57 16.01 -1.34 -25.49
CA LEU A 57 16.92 -0.31 -24.98
C LEU A 57 17.77 -1.01 -23.92
N SER A 58 19.10 -0.92 -24.03
CA SER A 58 20.09 -1.56 -23.14
C SER A 58 19.61 -1.53 -21.68
N THR A 59 19.03 -2.65 -21.24
CA THR A 59 18.37 -2.78 -19.96
C THR A 59 19.45 -2.66 -18.90
N ALA A 60 19.40 -1.59 -18.12
CA ALA A 60 19.97 -1.56 -16.78
C ALA A 60 19.69 -2.92 -16.15
N SER A 61 20.71 -3.57 -15.58
CA SER A 61 20.56 -4.83 -14.86
C SER A 61 19.34 -4.70 -13.95
N GLU A 62 18.26 -5.40 -14.31
CA GLU A 62 17.01 -5.33 -13.56
C GLU A 62 17.35 -5.86 -12.17
N CYS A 63 17.34 -4.99 -11.16
CA CYS A 63 17.48 -5.38 -9.76
C CYS A 63 16.24 -6.19 -9.37
N SER A 64 16.19 -7.45 -9.80
CA SER A 64 15.08 -8.34 -9.51
C SER A 64 15.31 -8.93 -8.13
N TYR A 65 14.61 -8.34 -7.14
CA TYR A 65 14.47 -8.94 -5.82
C TYR A 65 13.64 -10.23 -5.86
N LYS A 66 12.92 -10.48 -6.96
CA LYS A 66 12.23 -11.75 -7.22
C LYS A 66 13.28 -12.74 -7.69
N SER A 67 13.85 -13.51 -6.78
CA SER A 67 14.78 -14.59 -7.10
C SER A 67 14.06 -15.94 -7.03
N LEU A 68 14.23 -16.74 -8.08
CA LEU A 68 13.63 -18.08 -8.26
C LEU A 68 12.10 -18.11 -8.42
N ASP A 69 11.62 -19.05 -9.23
CA ASP A 69 10.20 -19.32 -9.42
C ASP A 69 9.66 -20.01 -8.15
N VAL A 70 8.81 -19.32 -7.39
CA VAL A 70 8.29 -19.81 -6.11
C VAL A 70 6.97 -20.54 -6.34
N THR A 71 6.90 -21.80 -5.95
CA THR A 71 5.65 -22.58 -5.94
C THR A 71 5.02 -22.51 -4.55
N CYS A 72 3.85 -21.90 -4.44
CA CYS A 72 3.11 -21.79 -3.18
C CYS A 72 2.16 -22.96 -2.96
N LEU A 73 2.14 -23.48 -1.73
CA LEU A 73 1.16 -24.49 -1.29
C LEU A 73 -0.13 -23.79 -0.85
N SER A 74 -1.26 -24.16 -1.45
CA SER A 74 -2.57 -23.56 -1.13
C SER A 74 -3.15 -23.98 0.21
N ASP A 75 -2.62 -25.05 0.81
CA ASP A 75 -3.05 -25.69 2.05
C ASP A 75 -2.07 -25.45 3.22
N ALA A 76 -1.10 -24.54 3.06
CA ALA A 76 -0.20 -24.17 4.13
C ALA A 76 -0.98 -23.54 5.31
N PHE A 77 -0.79 -24.10 6.52
CA PHE A 77 -1.50 -23.65 7.72
C PHE A 77 -0.88 -22.42 8.40
N TYR A 78 0.42 -22.19 8.18
CA TYR A 78 1.19 -21.16 8.88
C TYR A 78 1.82 -20.18 7.90
N ARG A 79 2.05 -18.96 8.38
CA ARG A 79 2.78 -17.93 7.63
C ARG A 79 4.25 -18.31 7.56
N THR A 80 4.87 -18.02 6.42
CA THR A 80 6.32 -18.02 6.27
C THR A 80 6.91 -16.87 7.08
N PHE A 81 8.14 -17.06 7.55
CA PHE A 81 8.85 -16.04 8.33
C PHE A 81 9.14 -14.76 7.53
N ASP A 82 9.37 -14.90 6.23
CA ASP A 82 9.69 -13.80 5.30
C ASP A 82 8.47 -13.24 4.57
N GLY A 83 7.28 -13.78 4.82
CA GLY A 83 6.01 -13.38 4.20
C GLY A 83 5.75 -13.96 2.80
N VAL A 84 6.66 -14.78 2.26
CA VAL A 84 6.51 -15.41 0.94
C VAL A 84 5.25 -16.28 0.89
N CYS A 85 4.54 -16.27 -0.24
CA CYS A 85 3.31 -17.03 -0.45
C CYS A 85 2.08 -16.60 0.37
N ASN A 86 2.14 -15.49 1.10
CA ASN A 86 0.94 -14.89 1.69
C ASN A 86 -0.09 -14.50 0.61
N ASN A 87 0.37 -14.19 -0.62
CA ASN A 87 -0.46 -14.07 -1.81
C ASN A 87 -0.05 -15.12 -2.86
N ILE A 88 -0.89 -16.13 -3.08
CA ILE A 88 -0.60 -17.27 -3.97
C ILE A 88 -0.36 -16.81 -5.43
N LEU A 89 -1.07 -15.78 -5.89
CA LEU A 89 -0.92 -15.26 -7.26
C LEU A 89 0.30 -14.35 -7.42
N ASN A 90 0.78 -13.75 -6.34
CA ASN A 90 1.93 -12.85 -6.31
C ASN A 90 2.76 -13.15 -5.06
N PRO A 91 3.55 -14.25 -5.06
CA PRO A 91 4.20 -14.77 -3.86
C PRO A 91 5.06 -13.75 -3.10
N TRP A 92 5.57 -12.75 -3.82
CA TRP A 92 6.47 -11.71 -3.33
C TRP A 92 5.77 -10.44 -2.79
N TRP A 93 4.44 -10.39 -2.74
CA TRP A 93 3.75 -9.21 -2.22
C TRP A 93 3.77 -9.16 -0.69
N GLY A 94 4.41 -8.11 -0.16
CA GLY A 94 4.50 -7.89 1.29
C GLY A 94 5.56 -8.77 1.97
N THR A 95 6.47 -9.37 1.21
CA THR A 95 7.62 -10.08 1.78
C THR A 95 8.61 -9.09 2.38
N THR A 96 9.44 -9.56 3.31
CA THR A 96 10.53 -8.75 3.86
C THR A 96 11.65 -8.53 2.83
N ASN A 97 12.54 -7.57 3.09
CA ASN A 97 13.74 -7.27 2.29
C ASN A 97 13.49 -6.97 0.80
N ILE A 98 12.33 -6.38 0.47
CA ILE A 98 12.02 -5.89 -0.88
C ILE A 98 11.83 -4.37 -0.87
N PRO A 99 11.97 -3.69 -2.02
CA PRO A 99 11.71 -2.26 -2.11
C PRO A 99 10.28 -1.89 -1.73
N PHE A 100 10.10 -0.76 -1.04
CA PHE A 100 8.77 -0.23 -0.76
C PHE A 100 7.99 0.05 -2.06
N ARG A 101 6.69 -0.28 -2.04
CA ARG A 101 5.79 0.10 -3.12
C ARG A 101 5.61 1.62 -3.16
N ARG A 102 5.92 2.22 -4.31
CA ARG A 102 5.67 3.65 -4.54
C ARG A 102 4.23 3.89 -5.00
N LEU A 103 3.48 4.73 -4.27
CA LEU A 103 2.13 5.18 -4.66
C LEU A 103 2.19 6.32 -5.70
N MET A 104 3.28 7.07 -5.72
CA MET A 104 3.58 8.15 -6.67
C MET A 104 5.01 8.03 -7.20
N ARG A 105 5.31 8.69 -8.32
CA ARG A 105 6.69 8.73 -8.85
C ARG A 105 7.64 9.37 -7.83
N ALA A 106 8.87 8.84 -7.78
CA ALA A 106 9.92 9.42 -6.97
C ALA A 106 10.28 10.83 -7.48
N ASN A 107 10.74 11.70 -6.58
CA ASN A 107 11.12 13.06 -6.91
C ASN A 107 12.49 13.36 -6.27
N TYR A 108 13.54 13.21 -7.08
CA TYR A 108 14.95 13.42 -6.73
C TYR A 108 15.49 14.61 -7.52
N ALA A 109 16.58 15.24 -7.06
CA ALA A 109 17.18 16.39 -7.75
C ALA A 109 17.71 16.02 -9.15
N ASP A 110 18.30 14.83 -9.28
CA ASP A 110 18.82 14.26 -10.52
C ASP A 110 17.82 13.31 -11.21
N GLY A 111 16.64 13.12 -10.62
CA GLY A 111 15.64 12.14 -11.08
C GLY A 111 15.96 10.68 -10.73
N VAL A 112 17.06 10.38 -10.05
CA VAL A 112 17.52 9.01 -9.78
C VAL A 112 17.71 8.74 -8.29
N PHE A 113 18.61 9.45 -7.60
CA PHE A 113 18.96 9.14 -6.21
C PHE A 113 19.29 10.38 -5.37
N SER A 114 19.76 11.48 -5.97
CA SER A 114 20.17 12.66 -5.22
C SER A 114 18.98 13.28 -4.48
N PRO A 115 19.07 13.51 -3.15
CA PRO A 115 18.02 14.20 -2.39
C PRO A 115 17.67 15.56 -3.00
N ARG A 116 16.42 15.99 -2.85
CA ARG A 116 16.01 17.31 -3.34
C ARG A 116 16.65 18.41 -2.51
N ASN A 117 17.16 19.43 -3.20
CA ASN A 117 17.72 20.65 -2.61
C ASN A 117 17.10 21.94 -3.18
N VAL A 118 16.23 21.86 -4.21
CA VAL A 118 15.55 23.02 -4.82
C VAL A 118 14.03 22.92 -4.70
N SER A 119 13.39 24.06 -4.42
CA SER A 119 11.94 24.22 -4.28
C SER A 119 11.23 24.21 -5.65
N LYS A 120 9.89 24.30 -5.63
CA LYS A 120 9.12 24.45 -6.88
C LYS A 120 9.26 25.85 -7.51
N THR A 121 9.71 26.85 -6.75
CA THR A 121 9.92 28.23 -7.20
C THR A 121 11.34 28.47 -7.72
N GLY A 122 12.24 27.50 -7.56
CA GLY A 122 13.64 27.60 -7.98
C GLY A 122 14.61 27.96 -6.85
N ASP A 123 14.11 28.28 -5.66
CA ASP A 123 14.94 28.62 -4.49
C ASP A 123 15.49 27.38 -3.79
N SER A 124 16.62 27.50 -3.10
CA SER A 124 17.16 26.42 -2.26
C SER A 124 16.20 26.03 -1.13
N LEU A 125 16.06 24.73 -0.86
CA LEU A 125 15.29 24.23 0.26
C LEU A 125 16.01 24.56 1.59
N PRO A 126 15.28 24.98 2.64
CA PRO A 126 15.90 25.26 3.93
C PRO A 126 16.43 23.97 4.56
N SER A 127 17.48 24.10 5.37
CA SER A 127 17.97 22.99 6.18
C SER A 127 16.84 22.42 7.05
N PRO A 128 16.72 21.08 7.17
CA PRO A 128 15.76 20.45 8.08
C PRO A 128 15.87 20.96 9.53
N ARG A 129 17.08 21.38 9.96
CA ARG A 129 17.30 21.95 11.29
C ARG A 129 16.64 23.31 11.46
N VAL A 130 16.67 24.15 10.41
CA VAL A 130 15.98 25.45 10.42
C VAL A 130 14.47 25.22 10.53
N ILE A 131 13.91 24.31 9.72
CA ILE A 131 12.48 23.95 9.80
C ILE A 131 12.12 23.45 11.20
N SER A 132 12.90 22.52 11.75
CA SER A 132 12.71 22.01 13.11
C SER A 132 12.70 23.16 14.11
N ASN A 133 13.73 23.99 14.14
CA ASN A 133 13.81 25.11 15.09
C ASN A 133 12.64 26.09 14.93
N THR A 134 12.23 26.41 13.71
CA THR A 134 11.12 27.34 13.48
C THR A 134 9.78 26.74 13.88
N CYS A 135 9.52 25.47 13.58
CA CYS A 135 8.22 24.82 13.84
C CYS A 135 8.09 24.24 15.24
N SER A 136 9.18 23.83 15.90
CA SER A 136 9.14 23.15 17.21
C SER A 136 9.26 24.10 18.41
N ASN A 137 9.34 25.41 18.18
CA ASN A 137 9.50 26.40 19.26
C ASN A 137 8.24 26.57 20.13
N GLU A 138 7.09 26.05 19.71
CA GLU A 138 5.92 25.97 20.57
C GLU A 138 6.01 24.73 21.47
N ILE A 139 6.68 24.87 22.63
CA ILE A 139 6.43 23.96 23.76
C ILE A 139 5.06 24.31 24.31
N VAL A 140 4.00 23.89 23.60
CA VAL A 140 2.67 23.86 24.19
C VAL A 140 2.63 22.61 25.05
N ASN A 141 2.65 22.78 26.36
CA ASN A 141 2.45 21.69 27.30
C ASN A 141 0.97 21.28 27.29
N THR A 142 0.52 20.72 26.17
CA THR A 142 -0.82 20.15 26.03
C THR A 142 -0.79 18.72 26.52
N THR A 143 -1.24 18.49 27.74
CA THR A 143 -1.60 17.14 28.17
C THR A 143 -2.89 16.74 27.47
N GLU A 144 -2.82 15.75 26.58
CA GLU A 144 -4.02 15.09 26.08
C GLU A 144 -4.64 14.26 27.22
N ARG A 145 -5.93 14.46 27.49
CA ARG A 145 -6.62 13.81 28.61
C ARG A 145 -7.34 12.54 28.20
N SER A 146 -7.54 12.32 26.91
CA SER A 146 -8.26 11.16 26.37
C SER A 146 -7.38 9.97 26.01
N ILE A 147 -6.06 10.15 25.90
CA ILE A 147 -5.10 9.07 25.59
C ILE A 147 -4.00 9.02 26.65
N ASN A 148 -3.52 7.82 26.94
CA ASN A 148 -2.37 7.60 27.82
C ASN A 148 -1.12 7.26 27.01
N SER A 149 0.04 7.24 27.66
CA SER A 149 1.32 6.99 27.00
C SER A 149 1.44 5.61 26.34
N PHE A 150 0.61 4.63 26.74
CA PHE A 150 0.58 3.30 26.11
C PHE A 150 0.18 3.38 24.63
N PHE A 151 -0.61 4.39 24.25
CA PHE A 151 -0.93 4.66 22.85
C PHE A 151 0.32 4.81 21.99
N THR A 152 1.29 5.64 22.43
CA THR A 152 2.55 5.87 21.69
C THR A 152 3.39 4.59 21.62
N THR A 153 3.45 3.81 22.70
CA THR A 153 4.19 2.54 22.72
C THR A 153 3.62 1.54 21.73
N VAL A 154 2.29 1.37 21.69
CA VAL A 154 1.64 0.47 20.73
C VAL A 154 1.82 0.97 19.30
N ALA A 155 1.77 2.28 19.07
CA ALA A 155 2.02 2.86 17.76
C ALA A 155 3.42 2.52 17.23
N GLN A 156 4.46 2.64 18.07
CA GLN A 156 5.83 2.25 17.69
C GLN A 156 5.95 0.74 17.46
N PHE A 157 5.32 -0.07 18.31
CA PHE A 157 5.31 -1.53 18.12
C PHE A 157 4.72 -1.92 16.76
N ILE A 158 3.61 -1.31 16.36
CA ILE A 158 2.97 -1.55 15.06
C ILE A 158 3.85 -1.03 13.91
N ASP A 159 4.44 0.16 14.04
CA ASP A 159 5.34 0.72 13.03
C ASP A 159 6.52 -0.22 12.73
N HIS A 160 7.13 -0.75 13.79
CA HIS A 160 8.27 -1.67 13.70
C HIS A 160 7.90 -3.07 13.20
N ASP A 161 6.64 -3.50 13.33
CA ASP A 161 6.13 -4.77 12.76
C ASP A 161 5.85 -4.63 11.25
N LEU A 162 5.39 -3.45 10.82
CA LEU A 162 4.97 -3.22 9.44
C LEU A 162 6.12 -2.83 8.52
N THR A 163 7.06 -2.00 8.98
CA THR A 163 8.08 -1.43 8.11
C THR A 163 9.44 -1.27 8.80
N SER A 164 10.50 -1.44 8.01
CA SER A 164 11.85 -1.07 8.40
C SER A 164 12.61 -0.65 7.14
N ALA A 165 13.28 0.50 7.18
CA ALA A 165 14.17 0.95 6.13
C ALA A 165 15.61 0.79 6.62
N ALA A 166 16.42 0.03 5.87
CA ALA A 166 17.83 -0.13 6.20
C ALA A 166 18.59 1.20 6.02
N ASN A 167 19.57 1.43 6.90
CA ASN A 167 20.49 2.56 6.74
C ASN A 167 21.35 2.36 5.49
N GLY A 168 21.73 3.49 4.86
CA GLY A 168 22.70 3.50 3.78
C GLY A 168 24.02 2.88 4.23
N ARG A 169 24.55 2.00 3.40
CA ARG A 169 25.90 1.45 3.52
C ARG A 169 26.72 1.95 2.33
N ASP A 170 28.02 2.03 2.52
CA ASP A 170 28.93 2.37 1.43
C ASP A 170 29.11 1.18 0.46
N ASP A 171 29.94 1.38 -0.57
CA ASP A 171 30.20 0.38 -1.61
C ASP A 171 30.89 -0.89 -1.09
N ILE A 172 31.51 -0.83 0.10
CA ILE A 172 32.14 -1.98 0.77
C ILE A 172 31.21 -2.64 1.80
N GLY A 173 30.00 -2.12 1.98
CA GLY A 173 28.97 -2.67 2.86
C GLY A 173 29.12 -2.25 4.32
N GLU A 174 29.97 -1.26 4.62
CA GLU A 174 30.12 -0.66 5.93
C GLU A 174 29.09 0.44 6.17
N GLN A 175 28.86 0.76 7.44
CA GLN A 175 27.95 1.84 7.80
C GLN A 175 28.59 3.18 7.41
N ILE A 176 27.84 4.01 6.69
CA ILE A 176 28.32 5.34 6.30
C ILE A 176 28.59 6.16 7.57
N HIS A 177 29.83 6.60 7.74
CA HIS A 177 30.24 7.51 8.80
C HIS A 177 30.03 8.95 8.33
N CYS A 178 29.00 9.60 8.85
CA CYS A 178 28.77 11.02 8.59
C CYS A 178 29.45 11.83 9.70
N ASP A 179 30.69 12.25 9.46
CA ASP A 179 31.39 13.14 10.38
C ASP A 179 30.89 14.57 10.26
N CYS A 180 30.72 15.22 11.40
CA CYS A 180 30.28 16.60 11.49
C CYS A 180 31.38 17.63 11.15
N GLU A 181 32.58 17.17 10.79
CA GLU A 181 33.76 18.02 10.56
C GLU A 181 33.95 18.44 9.11
N ASP A 182 33.18 17.88 8.17
CA ASP A 182 33.22 18.29 6.77
C ASP A 182 32.43 19.60 6.57
N THR A 183 33.15 20.70 6.74
CA THR A 183 32.68 22.06 6.39
C THR A 183 32.54 22.28 4.88
N GLU A 184 32.96 21.32 4.05
CA GLU A 184 32.80 21.36 2.61
C GLU A 184 31.51 20.63 2.21
N ASN A 185 30.44 21.43 2.18
CA ASN A 185 29.17 21.15 1.55
C ASN A 185 28.14 20.37 2.40
N PRO A 186 27.35 21.07 3.23
CA PRO A 186 26.27 20.42 3.97
C PRO A 186 25.11 19.99 3.07
N PHE A 187 24.99 20.55 1.85
CA PHE A 187 24.11 20.17 0.73
C PHE A 187 24.57 20.89 -0.54
#